data_AF-X0XUI2-F1
#
_entry.id   AF-X0XUI2-F1
#
_cell.length_a   1.000
_cell.length_b   1.000
_cell.length_c   1.000
_cell.angle_alpha   90.00
_cell.angle_beta   90.00
_cell.angle_gamma   90.00
#
_symmetry.space_group_name_H-M   'P 1'
#
loop_
_entity.id
_entity.type
_entity.pdbx_description
1 polymer ?
#
loop_
_entity_poly.entity_id
_entity_poly.type
_entity_poly.pdbx_seq_one_letter_code
_entity_poly.pdbx_strand_id
1 'polypeptide(L)'
;MGATMARPNALKWYDGPSLVDGSPIIGVVSGLQRPSRNIKTGDLFQTWIMPRDVKPNDAVKTGADRGVCADCLMRPELYKLLAADDPVRLLHPCYVKTFQGPRSVWQATHDKPVALVSELADAPNRRTGLRFGAWGDPASIPLLDWKILLRVMHASIDLMRSPGYTHQWETCDPAWANYVMASVHSS
;
A
#
# COMPACT_ATOMS: atom_id res chain seq x y z
N MET A 1 -14.92 27.08 -23.38
CA MET A 1 -13.68 26.88 -22.59
C MET A 1 -14.06 26.03 -21.38
N GLY A 2 -13.83 24.72 -21.45
CA GLY A 2 -14.15 23.82 -20.33
C GLY A 2 -13.11 24.01 -19.23
N ALA A 3 -13.56 24.18 -18.00
CA ALA A 3 -12.67 24.23 -16.84
C ALA A 3 -11.86 22.93 -16.79
N THR A 4 -10.54 23.02 -16.91
CA THR A 4 -9.65 21.88 -16.70
C THR A 4 -9.80 21.47 -15.24
N MET A 5 -10.55 20.39 -14.97
CA MET A 5 -10.65 19.85 -13.61
C MET A 5 -9.24 19.54 -13.12
N ALA A 6 -8.87 20.11 -11.97
CA ALA A 6 -7.57 19.84 -11.37
C ALA A 6 -7.49 18.34 -11.02
N ARG A 7 -6.43 17.66 -11.48
CA ARG A 7 -6.23 16.23 -11.22
C ARG A 7 -6.28 15.91 -9.70
N PRO A 8 -6.85 14.79 -9.28
CA PRO A 8 -6.70 14.31 -7.90
C PRO A 8 -5.23 14.03 -7.53
N ASN A 9 -4.86 14.25 -6.27
CA ASN A 9 -3.51 13.87 -5.80
C ASN A 9 -3.36 12.34 -5.57
N ALA A 10 -4.47 11.62 -5.51
CA ALA A 10 -4.53 10.18 -5.34
C ALA A 10 -5.61 9.56 -6.23
N LEU A 11 -5.34 8.39 -6.79
CA LEU A 11 -6.22 7.65 -7.68
C LEU A 11 -6.24 6.16 -7.28
N LYS A 12 -7.42 5.55 -7.29
CA LYS A 12 -7.58 4.11 -7.11
C LYS A 12 -7.20 3.40 -8.40
N TRP A 13 -6.29 2.43 -8.33
CA TRP A 13 -5.83 1.64 -9.49
C TRP A 13 -6.20 0.16 -9.38
N TYR A 14 -6.60 -0.30 -8.20
CA TYR A 14 -7.12 -1.65 -7.96
C TYR A 14 -8.36 -1.58 -7.10
N ASP A 15 -9.33 -2.42 -7.42
CA ASP A 15 -10.53 -2.60 -6.61
C ASP A 15 -11.04 -4.04 -6.76
N GLY A 16 -10.69 -4.91 -5.82
CA GLY A 16 -10.87 -6.35 -5.99
C GLY A 16 -10.62 -7.17 -4.72
N PRO A 17 -10.71 -8.50 -4.82
CA PRO A 17 -10.46 -9.38 -3.69
C PRO A 17 -8.97 -9.36 -3.29
N SER A 18 -8.69 -9.48 -2.00
CA SER A 18 -7.35 -9.76 -1.50
C SER A 18 -6.92 -11.18 -1.85
N LEU A 19 -5.66 -11.37 -2.24
CA LEU A 19 -5.06 -12.71 -2.39
C LEU A 19 -4.85 -13.42 -1.05
N VAL A 20 -4.92 -12.70 0.07
CA VAL A 20 -4.77 -13.28 1.42
C VAL A 20 -6.01 -14.09 1.80
N ASP A 21 -7.19 -13.49 1.62
CA ASP A 21 -8.43 -14.00 2.24
C ASP A 21 -9.70 -13.72 1.43
N GLY A 22 -9.58 -13.15 0.23
CA GLY A 22 -10.71 -12.80 -0.63
C GLY A 22 -11.50 -11.56 -0.19
N SER A 23 -11.16 -10.92 0.94
CA SER A 23 -11.85 -9.71 1.39
C SER A 23 -11.65 -8.54 0.42
N PRO A 24 -12.63 -7.63 0.29
CA PRO A 24 -12.53 -6.52 -0.66
C PRO A 24 -11.49 -5.49 -0.21
N ILE A 25 -10.49 -5.25 -1.06
CA ILE A 25 -9.44 -4.25 -0.86
C ILE A 25 -9.34 -3.31 -2.05
N ILE A 26 -8.73 -2.16 -1.82
CA ILE A 26 -8.40 -1.18 -2.84
C ILE A 26 -6.89 -0.93 -2.87
N GLY A 27 -6.36 -0.79 -4.07
CA GLY A 27 -5.01 -0.28 -4.33
C GLY A 27 -5.11 1.16 -4.78
N VAL A 28 -4.40 2.06 -4.10
CA VAL A 28 -4.41 3.50 -4.39
C VAL A 28 -2.98 3.98 -4.61
N VAL A 29 -2.78 4.86 -5.58
CA VAL A 29 -1.52 5.56 -5.81
C VAL A 29 -1.72 7.03 -5.48
N SER A 30 -0.72 7.66 -4.86
CA SER A 30 -0.78 9.06 -4.45
C SER A 30 0.55 9.77 -4.68
N GLY A 31 0.51 11.09 -4.59
CA GLY A 31 1.65 11.95 -4.96
C GLY A 31 1.60 12.39 -6.43
N LEU A 32 0.43 12.28 -7.07
CA LEU A 32 0.25 12.59 -8.49
C LEU A 32 0.37 14.08 -8.80
N GLN A 33 0.13 14.96 -7.83
CA GLN A 33 0.31 16.40 -7.97
C GLN A 33 1.31 16.97 -6.99
N ARG A 34 1.20 16.56 -5.72
CA ARG A 34 1.95 17.12 -4.60
C ARG A 34 2.85 16.03 -4.04
N PRO A 35 4.18 16.25 -3.97
CA PRO A 35 5.09 15.30 -3.36
C PRO A 35 4.71 14.99 -1.92
N SER A 36 5.11 13.79 -1.49
CA SER A 36 5.18 13.49 -0.08
C SER A 36 6.07 14.53 0.61
N ARG A 37 5.62 15.08 1.74
CA ARG A 37 6.47 15.90 2.61
C ARG A 37 7.47 15.06 3.41
N ASN A 38 7.40 13.73 3.31
CA ASN A 38 8.30 12.82 4.02
C ASN A 38 9.67 12.78 3.32
N ILE A 39 10.65 13.39 3.98
CA ILE A 39 12.04 13.48 3.52
C ILE A 39 12.63 12.10 3.22
N LYS A 40 12.23 11.05 3.97
CA LYS A 40 12.76 9.68 3.80
C LYS A 40 12.37 9.04 2.46
N THR A 41 11.19 9.38 1.93
CA THR A 41 10.67 8.79 0.69
C THR A 41 10.93 9.66 -0.54
N GLY A 42 11.39 10.89 -0.37
CA GLY A 42 11.65 11.81 -1.48
C GLY A 42 10.45 11.96 -2.43
N ASP A 43 10.75 12.05 -3.74
CA ASP A 43 9.77 12.30 -4.79
C ASP A 43 9.04 11.04 -5.31
N LEU A 44 8.97 9.95 -4.54
CA LEU A 44 8.33 8.70 -4.95
C LEU A 44 6.79 8.76 -4.94
N PHE A 45 6.16 8.08 -5.89
CA PHE A 45 4.73 7.73 -5.78
C PHE A 45 4.53 6.80 -4.58
N GLN A 46 3.53 7.11 -3.74
CA GLN A 46 3.18 6.27 -2.59
C GLN A 46 1.98 5.41 -2.97
N THR A 47 2.09 4.10 -2.79
CA THR A 47 0.96 3.18 -2.96
C THR A 47 0.41 2.71 -1.63
N TRP A 48 -0.88 2.45 -1.59
CA TRP A 48 -1.61 2.08 -0.39
C TRP A 48 -2.51 0.91 -0.73
N ILE A 49 -2.44 -0.15 0.08
CA ILE A 49 -3.38 -1.25 0.05
C ILE A 49 -4.27 -1.06 1.28
N MET A 50 -5.59 -1.04 1.09
CA MET A 50 -6.54 -0.66 2.14
C MET A 50 -7.82 -1.48 2.04
N PRO A 51 -8.56 -1.68 3.14
CA PRO A 51 -9.88 -2.29 3.07
C PRO A 51 -10.80 -1.39 2.26
N ARG A 52 -11.67 -1.95 1.44
CA ARG A 52 -12.61 -1.15 0.63
C ARG A 52 -13.63 -0.43 1.51
N ASP A 53 -14.25 -1.17 2.42
CA ASP A 53 -15.50 -0.75 3.06
C ASP A 53 -15.30 -0.20 4.48
N VAL A 54 -14.10 -0.36 5.06
CA VAL A 54 -13.78 0.06 6.43
C VAL A 54 -12.57 0.98 6.44
N LYS A 55 -12.69 2.10 7.15
CA LYS A 55 -11.60 3.07 7.32
C LYS A 55 -10.37 2.38 7.91
N PRO A 56 -9.14 2.65 7.42
CA PRO A 56 -7.91 2.03 7.90
C PRO A 56 -7.74 2.06 9.42
N ASN A 57 -8.04 3.20 10.06
CA ASN A 57 -7.93 3.36 11.51
C ASN A 57 -8.96 2.58 12.33
N ASP A 58 -10.06 2.14 11.72
CA ASP A 58 -11.08 1.34 12.37
C ASP A 58 -10.86 -0.14 12.07
N ALA A 59 -10.44 -0.48 10.84
CA ALA A 59 -10.10 -1.83 10.44
C ALA A 59 -9.02 -2.47 11.32
N VAL A 60 -7.95 -1.73 11.66
CA VAL A 60 -6.89 -2.23 12.55
C VAL A 60 -7.34 -2.47 13.99
N LYS A 61 -8.49 -1.92 14.41
CA LYS A 61 -9.04 -2.17 15.76
C LYS A 61 -9.88 -3.44 15.82
N THR A 62 -10.43 -3.86 14.68
CA THR A 62 -11.39 -4.97 14.58
C THR A 62 -10.84 -6.18 13.83
N GLY A 63 -9.58 -6.14 13.38
CA GLY A 63 -8.98 -7.22 12.59
C GLY A 63 -9.35 -7.21 11.11
N ALA A 64 -10.15 -6.24 10.65
CA ALA A 64 -10.58 -6.14 9.25
C ALA A 64 -9.47 -5.69 8.29
N ASP A 65 -8.23 -5.60 8.78
CA ASP A 65 -7.01 -5.32 8.01
C ASP A 65 -6.27 -6.61 7.59
N ARG A 66 -6.82 -7.82 7.85
CA ARG A 66 -6.20 -9.08 7.43
C ARG A 66 -6.00 -9.16 5.92
N GLY A 67 -7.00 -8.86 5.11
CA GLY A 67 -6.83 -8.81 3.65
C GLY A 67 -5.81 -7.78 3.15
N VAL A 68 -5.36 -6.86 4.00
CA VAL A 68 -4.41 -5.80 3.65
C VAL A 68 -2.99 -6.15 4.08
N CYS A 69 -2.82 -6.72 5.27
CA CYS A 69 -1.51 -6.97 5.90
C CYS A 69 -1.25 -8.46 6.17
N ALA A 70 -2.12 -9.35 5.68
CA ALA A 70 -2.09 -10.78 5.95
C ALA A 70 -2.00 -11.10 7.46
N ASP A 71 -1.17 -12.06 7.81
CA ASP A 71 -0.91 -12.50 9.18
C ASP A 71 0.30 -11.76 9.78
N CYS A 72 0.57 -10.53 9.33
CA CYS A 72 1.62 -9.68 9.89
C CYS A 72 1.45 -9.53 11.41
N LEU A 73 2.45 -10.01 12.17
CA LEU A 73 2.44 -10.03 13.64
C LEU A 73 2.34 -8.63 14.26
N MET A 74 2.68 -7.59 13.48
CA MET A 74 2.59 -6.19 13.90
C MET A 74 1.17 -5.61 13.82
N ARG A 75 0.21 -6.32 13.21
CA ARG A 75 -1.21 -5.91 13.19
C ARG A 75 -1.70 -5.78 14.64
N PRO A 76 -2.44 -4.72 15.02
CA PRO A 76 -2.72 -4.47 16.43
C PRO A 76 -3.47 -5.59 17.16
N GLU A 77 -4.30 -6.36 16.45
CA GLU A 77 -4.96 -7.53 17.02
C GLU A 77 -3.96 -8.65 17.35
N LEU A 78 -3.15 -9.06 16.37
CA LEU A 78 -2.13 -10.11 16.55
C LEU A 78 -1.03 -9.66 17.52
N TYR A 79 -0.56 -8.42 17.40
CA TYR A 79 0.45 -7.85 18.29
C TYR A 79 0.02 -7.94 19.76
N LYS A 80 -1.24 -7.61 20.08
CA LYS A 80 -1.73 -7.68 21.46
C LYS A 80 -1.77 -9.11 22.00
N LEU A 81 -2.07 -10.08 21.15
CA LEU A 81 -2.09 -11.49 21.53
C LEU A 81 -0.67 -12.02 21.76
N LEU A 82 0.28 -11.65 20.90
CA LEU A 82 1.63 -12.22 20.90
C LEU A 82 2.60 -11.48 21.82
N ALA A 83 2.44 -10.17 22.02
CA ALA A 83 3.36 -9.37 22.83
C ALA A 83 3.32 -9.73 24.32
N ALA A 84 2.25 -10.38 24.79
CA ALA A 84 2.19 -10.91 26.15
C ALA A 84 3.18 -12.07 26.36
N ASP A 85 3.46 -12.82 25.29
CA ASP A 85 4.30 -14.01 25.29
C ASP A 85 5.72 -13.74 24.73
N ASP A 86 6.08 -12.48 24.48
CA ASP A 86 7.40 -12.05 24.01
C ASP A 86 8.20 -11.35 25.13
N PRO A 87 8.90 -12.12 25.99
CA PRO A 87 9.64 -11.57 27.12
C PRO A 87 10.85 -10.73 26.71
N VAL A 88 11.33 -10.88 25.47
CA VAL A 88 12.52 -10.18 24.94
C VAL A 88 12.14 -8.93 24.14
N ARG A 89 10.84 -8.74 23.85
CA ARG A 89 10.27 -7.60 23.10
C ARG A 89 10.85 -7.45 21.70
N LEU A 90 11.08 -8.56 21.01
CA LEU A 90 11.48 -8.56 19.60
C LEU A 90 10.34 -8.13 18.69
N LEU A 91 9.10 -8.32 19.13
CA LEU A 91 7.90 -7.88 18.45
C LEU A 91 7.59 -6.41 18.77
N HIS A 92 7.33 -5.63 17.72
CA HIS A 92 6.95 -4.24 17.81
C HIS A 92 5.60 -3.99 17.12
N PRO A 93 4.81 -3.02 17.58
CA PRO A 93 3.56 -2.68 16.91
C PRO A 93 3.85 -2.05 15.54
N CYS A 94 2.89 -2.14 14.62
CA CYS A 94 3.02 -1.53 13.30
C CYS A 94 3.38 -0.04 13.42
N TYR A 95 4.47 0.35 12.77
CA TYR A 95 4.96 1.74 12.80
C TYR A 95 4.07 2.71 12.00
N VAL A 96 3.17 2.19 11.17
CA VAL A 96 2.28 3.00 10.33
C VAL A 96 1.09 3.52 11.14
N LYS A 97 0.96 4.84 11.21
CA LYS A 97 -0.18 5.51 11.84
C LYS A 97 -1.38 5.55 10.89
N THR A 98 -2.26 4.56 10.97
CA THR A 98 -3.41 4.41 10.05
C THR A 98 -4.43 5.56 10.08
N PHE A 99 -4.48 6.34 11.18
CA PHE A 99 -5.30 7.54 11.28
C PHE A 99 -4.75 8.78 10.54
N GLN A 100 -3.53 8.70 9.97
CA GLN A 100 -2.89 9.79 9.22
C GLN A 100 -3.00 9.55 7.69
N GLY A 101 -1.87 9.24 7.04
CA GLY A 101 -1.78 9.04 5.59
C GLY A 101 -2.82 8.05 5.04
N PRO A 102 -2.93 6.82 5.59
CA PRO A 102 -3.90 5.84 5.12
C PRO A 102 -5.34 6.35 5.18
N ARG A 103 -5.78 6.88 6.33
CA ARG A 103 -7.14 7.44 6.47
C ARG A 103 -7.41 8.55 5.46
N SER A 104 -6.49 9.50 5.31
CA SER A 104 -6.66 10.64 4.40
C SER A 104 -6.79 10.19 2.94
N VAL A 105 -5.93 9.27 2.51
CA VAL A 105 -5.97 8.72 1.15
C VAL A 105 -7.25 7.89 0.93
N TRP A 106 -7.60 7.02 1.87
CA TRP A 106 -8.84 6.24 1.82
C TRP A 106 -10.08 7.13 1.70
N GLN A 107 -10.17 8.17 2.52
CA GLN A 107 -11.29 9.12 2.49
C GLN A 107 -11.44 9.80 1.12
N ALA A 108 -10.33 10.03 0.42
CA ALA A 108 -10.35 10.67 -0.89
C ALA A 108 -10.72 9.72 -2.04
N THR A 109 -10.56 8.40 -1.88
CA THR A 109 -10.58 7.45 -3.01
C THR A 109 -11.49 6.24 -2.88
N HIS A 110 -11.92 5.84 -1.68
CA HIS A 110 -12.64 4.57 -1.48
C HIS A 110 -13.93 4.46 -2.30
N ASP A 111 -14.68 5.56 -2.41
CA ASP A 111 -15.97 5.67 -3.12
C ASP A 111 -15.80 6.00 -4.62
N LYS A 112 -14.57 6.22 -5.09
CA LYS A 112 -14.29 6.57 -6.49
C LYS A 112 -14.20 5.31 -7.34
N PRO A 113 -14.45 5.34 -8.66
CA PRO A 113 -14.15 4.21 -9.53
C PRO A 113 -12.64 3.95 -9.58
N VAL A 114 -12.26 2.78 -10.11
CA VAL A 114 -10.88 2.55 -10.56
C VAL A 114 -10.58 3.55 -11.67
N ALA A 115 -9.43 4.21 -11.58
CA ALA A 115 -8.99 5.22 -12.53
C ALA A 115 -8.76 4.61 -13.91
N LEU A 116 -9.06 5.40 -14.94
CA LEU A 116 -8.75 5.05 -16.31
C LEU A 116 -7.24 5.06 -16.53
N VAL A 117 -6.79 4.26 -17.51
CA VAL A 117 -5.38 4.21 -17.92
C VAL A 117 -4.86 5.60 -18.27
N SER A 118 -5.65 6.45 -18.93
CA SER A 118 -5.28 7.82 -19.27
C SER A 118 -5.01 8.69 -18.04
N GLU A 119 -5.80 8.56 -16.98
CA GLU A 119 -5.63 9.34 -15.75
C GLU A 119 -4.33 8.99 -15.01
N LEU A 120 -3.94 7.70 -15.06
CA LEU A 120 -2.71 7.20 -14.49
C LEU A 120 -1.49 7.53 -15.38
N ALA A 121 -1.63 7.44 -16.70
CA ALA A 121 -0.57 7.69 -17.68
C ALA A 121 -0.16 9.16 -17.72
N ASP A 122 -1.09 10.08 -17.51
CA ASP A 122 -0.77 11.51 -17.51
C ASP A 122 0.00 11.96 -16.24
N ALA A 123 0.37 11.04 -15.33
CA ALA A 123 1.16 11.34 -14.13
C ALA A 123 2.42 12.16 -14.48
N PRO A 124 2.79 13.17 -13.69
CA PRO A 124 3.91 14.04 -14.04
C PRO A 124 5.19 13.22 -14.18
N ASN A 125 5.89 13.37 -15.31
CA ASN A 125 7.14 12.70 -15.64
C ASN A 125 8.34 13.18 -14.78
N ARG A 126 8.07 13.70 -13.58
CA ARG A 126 9.06 14.19 -12.61
C ARG A 126 9.48 13.10 -11.62
N ARG A 127 8.70 12.03 -11.50
CA ARG A 127 8.88 10.96 -10.51
C ARG A 127 9.16 9.67 -11.22
N THR A 128 10.32 9.07 -10.96
CA THR A 128 10.65 7.78 -11.57
C THR A 128 10.22 6.61 -10.70
N GLY A 129 10.12 6.71 -9.37
CA GLY A 129 9.92 5.52 -8.54
C GLY A 129 8.53 5.34 -7.93
N LEU A 130 8.10 4.07 -7.85
CA LEU A 130 6.92 3.63 -7.10
C LEU A 130 7.34 2.95 -5.79
N ARG A 131 6.86 3.45 -4.65
CA ARG A 131 6.98 2.75 -3.37
C ARG A 131 5.82 1.77 -3.23
N PHE A 132 6.13 0.48 -3.09
CA PHE A 132 5.16 -0.59 -2.87
C PHE A 132 4.77 -0.65 -1.39
N GLY A 133 3.50 -0.38 -1.07
CA GLY A 133 2.97 -0.53 0.29
C GLY A 133 3.51 0.52 1.28
N ALA A 134 3.10 1.78 1.12
CA ALA A 134 3.23 2.79 2.19
C ALA A 134 2.40 2.41 3.43
N TRP A 135 1.32 1.66 3.20
CA TRP A 135 0.63 0.80 4.15
C TRP A 135 0.04 -0.40 3.40
N GLY A 136 0.01 -1.56 4.06
CA GLY A 136 -0.42 -2.84 3.50
C GLY A 136 0.68 -3.60 2.78
N ASP A 137 0.50 -4.92 2.70
CA ASP A 137 1.41 -5.86 2.05
C ASP A 137 1.12 -5.89 0.53
N PRO A 138 2.09 -5.56 -0.33
CA PRO A 138 1.92 -5.56 -1.78
C PRO A 138 1.43 -6.90 -2.35
N ALA A 139 1.82 -8.02 -1.72
CA ALA A 139 1.43 -9.37 -2.14
C ALA A 139 -0.07 -9.66 -1.93
N SER A 140 -0.80 -8.79 -1.22
CA SER A 140 -2.26 -8.89 -1.10
C SER A 140 -3.00 -8.57 -2.40
N ILE A 141 -2.35 -7.89 -3.36
CA ILE A 141 -2.87 -7.60 -4.69
C ILE A 141 -2.09 -8.44 -5.71
N PRO A 142 -2.72 -9.01 -6.76
CA PRO A 142 -2.00 -9.77 -7.78
C PRO A 142 -0.86 -8.98 -8.42
N LEU A 143 0.28 -9.65 -8.60
CA LEU A 143 1.48 -9.04 -9.19
C LEU A 143 1.23 -8.47 -10.60
N LEU A 144 0.28 -9.05 -11.34
CA LEU A 144 -0.09 -8.56 -12.67
C LEU A 144 -0.65 -7.12 -12.61
N ASP A 145 -1.49 -6.80 -11.63
CA ASP A 145 -2.06 -5.44 -11.49
C ASP A 145 -0.97 -4.41 -11.18
N TRP A 146 0.02 -4.78 -10.36
CA TRP A 146 1.20 -3.95 -10.12
C TRP A 146 2.05 -3.73 -11.36
N LYS A 147 2.26 -4.77 -12.18
CA LYS A 147 2.98 -4.67 -13.46
C LYS A 147 2.26 -3.74 -14.43
N ILE A 148 0.93 -3.79 -14.46
CA ILE A 148 0.11 -2.87 -15.25
C ILE A 148 0.30 -1.44 -14.74
N LEU A 149 0.21 -1.21 -13.42
CA LEU A 149 0.39 0.11 -12.82
C LEU A 149 1.77 0.71 -13.16
N LEU A 150 2.85 -0.05 -12.95
CA LEU A 150 4.22 0.38 -13.28
C LEU A 150 4.34 0.78 -14.74
N ARG A 151 3.79 -0.04 -15.64
CA ARG A 151 3.84 0.21 -17.09
C ARG A 151 3.06 1.45 -17.47
N VAL A 152 1.84 1.62 -16.96
CA VAL A 152 0.99 2.77 -17.29
C VAL A 152 1.59 4.06 -16.77
N MET A 153 2.18 4.05 -15.57
CA MET A 153 2.78 5.24 -14.96
C MET A 153 4.22 5.53 -15.44
N HIS A 154 4.80 4.69 -16.29
CA HIS A 154 6.22 4.73 -16.65
C HIS A 154 7.15 4.81 -15.43
N ALA A 155 6.79 4.11 -14.35
CA ALA A 155 7.55 4.12 -13.10
C ALA A 155 8.61 3.00 -13.08
N SER A 156 9.81 3.33 -12.64
CA SER A 156 10.89 2.43 -12.27
C SER A 156 10.73 1.88 -10.86
N ILE A 157 11.41 0.77 -10.60
CA ILE A 157 11.57 0.19 -9.27
C ILE A 157 12.93 0.66 -8.74
N ASP A 158 12.94 1.25 -7.55
CA ASP A 158 14.19 1.60 -6.85
C ASP A 158 14.22 0.86 -5.51
N LEU A 159 14.79 -0.36 -5.57
CA LEU A 159 14.96 -1.22 -4.39
C LEU A 159 15.93 -0.63 -3.36
N MET A 160 16.71 0.39 -3.71
CA MET A 160 17.70 1.01 -2.82
C MET A 160 17.12 2.19 -2.03
N ARG A 161 16.23 2.99 -2.62
CA ARG A 161 15.69 4.20 -1.97
C ARG A 161 14.44 3.95 -1.15
N SER A 162 13.53 3.10 -1.61
CA SER A 162 12.35 2.72 -0.81
C SER A 162 11.73 1.44 -1.37
N PRO A 163 12.35 0.28 -1.13
CA PRO A 163 11.73 -0.98 -1.47
C PRO A 163 10.43 -1.11 -0.66
N GLY A 164 9.41 -1.69 -1.29
CA GLY A 164 8.33 -2.26 -0.50
C GLY A 164 8.81 -3.47 0.27
N TYR A 165 7.99 -3.90 1.21
CA TYR A 165 8.25 -5.08 2.01
C TYR A 165 7.02 -5.96 1.99
N THR A 166 7.23 -7.28 1.95
CA THR A 166 6.15 -8.26 2.10
C THR A 166 6.48 -9.20 3.26
N HIS A 167 5.49 -9.46 4.11
CA HIS A 167 5.54 -10.49 5.14
C HIS A 167 5.15 -11.86 4.60
N GLN A 168 4.65 -11.92 3.36
CA GLN A 168 4.22 -13.15 2.68
C GLN A 168 5.32 -13.75 1.80
N TRP A 169 6.58 -13.40 2.00
CA TRP A 169 7.68 -13.81 1.11
C TRP A 169 7.86 -15.32 0.99
N GLU A 170 7.39 -16.12 1.96
CA GLU A 170 7.40 -17.59 1.92
C GLU A 170 6.27 -18.18 1.07
N THR A 171 5.15 -17.48 0.91
CA THR A 171 3.90 -18.03 0.36
C THR A 171 3.38 -17.28 -0.86
N CYS A 172 3.85 -16.07 -1.12
CA CYS A 172 3.47 -15.27 -2.29
C CYS A 172 4.18 -15.75 -3.56
N ASP A 173 3.73 -15.27 -4.73
CA ASP A 173 4.43 -15.45 -6.01
C ASP A 173 5.92 -15.10 -5.87
N PRO A 174 6.86 -16.03 -6.10
CA PRO A 174 8.30 -15.78 -5.97
C PRO A 174 8.81 -14.62 -6.83
N ALA A 175 8.09 -14.24 -7.90
CA ALA A 175 8.44 -13.09 -8.71
C ALA A 175 8.39 -11.76 -7.93
N TRP A 176 7.73 -11.70 -6.78
CA TRP A 176 7.76 -10.56 -5.85
C TRP A 176 9.17 -10.17 -5.40
N ALA A 177 10.12 -11.12 -5.36
CA ALA A 177 11.52 -10.86 -5.02
C ALA A 177 12.21 -9.84 -5.96
N ASN A 178 11.65 -9.57 -7.14
CA ASN A 178 12.15 -8.54 -8.06
C ASN A 178 11.66 -7.11 -7.73
N TYR A 179 10.67 -6.97 -6.83
CA TYR A 179 9.94 -5.71 -6.60
C TYR A 179 10.00 -5.24 -5.14
N VAL A 180 10.07 -6.17 -4.20
CA VAL A 180 10.01 -5.91 -2.76
C VAL A 180 11.02 -6.76 -2.02
N MET A 181 11.39 -6.34 -0.81
CA MET A 181 12.23 -7.13 0.08
C MET A 181 11.37 -8.01 1.00
N ALA A 182 11.92 -9.15 1.40
CA ALA A 182 11.35 -9.94 2.48
C ALA A 182 11.34 -9.11 3.78
N SER A 183 10.19 -9.01 4.42
CA SER A 183 10.09 -8.46 5.75
C SER A 183 10.31 -9.58 6.76
N VAL A 184 11.54 -9.68 7.25
CA VAL A 184 11.89 -10.58 8.33
C VAL A 184 11.79 -9.81 9.64
N HIS A 185 10.87 -10.23 10.51
CA HIS A 185 11.00 -9.90 11.92
C HIS A 185 12.04 -10.86 12.47
N SER A 186 13.08 -10.35 13.11
CA SER A 186 14.02 -11.19 13.85
C SER A 186 13.27 -11.86 15.00
N SER A 187 12.99 -13.15 14.84
CA SER A 187 12.67 -14.07 15.93
C SER A 187 13.85 -14.25 16.87
#